data_AF-A0AAV8YWC9-F1
#
_entry.id   AF-A0AAV8YWC9-F1
#
_cell.length_a   1.000
_cell.length_b   1.000
_cell.length_c   1.000
_cell.angle_alpha   90.00
_cell.angle_beta   90.00
_cell.angle_gamma   90.00
#
_symmetry.space_group_name_H-M   'P 1'
#
loop_
_entity.id
_entity.type
_entity.pdbx_description
1 polymer ?
#
loop_
_entity_poly.entity_id
_entity_poly.type
_entity_poly.pdbx_seq_one_letter_code
_entity_poly.pdbx_strand_id
1 'polypeptide(L)' 'MQISATAFYKAQPVIEFMCEVLDIRDINEQRKPLTDSQRVKFTKEIKGLKIEITHCGAMRRKYRVCNVTRRPAQMQS' A
#
# COMPACT_ATOMS: atom_id res chain seq x y z
N MET A 1 26.09 17.08 19.44
CA MET A 1 24.62 16.99 19.24
C MET A 1 24.30 15.53 18.93
N GLN A 2 23.34 14.91 19.64
CA GLN A 2 22.86 13.58 19.29
C GLN A 2 21.85 13.72 18.15
N ILE A 3 22.14 13.12 17.00
CA ILE A 3 21.21 13.03 15.87
C ILE A 3 20.25 11.88 16.21
N SER A 4 18.96 12.16 16.40
CA SER A 4 17.94 11.11 16.45
C SER A 4 17.50 10.80 15.01
N ALA A 5 17.52 9.52 14.65
CA ALA A 5 17.00 9.04 13.38
C ALA A 5 15.63 8.39 13.63
N THR A 6 14.54 9.09 13.32
CA THR A 6 13.21 8.50 13.24
C THR A 6 12.92 8.14 11.79
N ALA A 7 12.69 6.86 11.50
CA ALA A 7 12.34 6.41 10.15
C ALA A 7 10.94 6.93 9.78
N PHE A 8 10.83 7.55 8.61
CA PHE A 8 9.57 7.99 8.02
C PHE A 8 9.32 7.24 6.72
N TYR A 9 8.05 6.93 6.45
CA TYR A 9 7.66 6.44 5.14
C TYR A 9 7.74 7.58 4.12
N LYS A 10 8.41 7.33 2.99
CA LYS A 10 8.44 8.22 1.82
C LYS A 10 7.01 8.37 1.28
N ALA A 11 6.64 9.59 0.89
CA ALA A 11 5.42 9.79 0.11
C ALA A 11 5.59 9.15 -1.27
N GLN A 12 4.83 8.08 -1.55
CA GLN A 12 4.90 7.32 -2.79
C GLN A 12 3.55 6.66 -3.13
N PRO A 13 3.31 6.25 -4.39
CA PRO A 13 2.13 5.49 -4.77
C PRO A 13 2.02 4.18 -3.98
N VAL A 14 0.79 3.82 -3.56
CA VAL A 14 0.54 2.58 -2.80
C VAL A 14 0.96 1.33 -3.57
N ILE A 15 0.91 1.37 -4.91
CA ILE A 15 1.35 0.27 -5.77
C ILE A 15 2.87 0.08 -5.70
N GLU A 16 3.65 1.16 -5.74
CA GLU A 16 5.11 1.10 -5.59
C GLU A 16 5.50 0.60 -4.20
N PHE A 17 4.86 1.12 -3.15
CA PHE A 17 5.06 0.65 -1.78
C PHE A 17 4.77 -0.85 -1.63
N MET A 18 3.71 -1.35 -2.29
CA MET A 18 3.41 -2.78 -2.30
C MET A 18 4.52 -3.60 -2.97
N CYS A 19 5.06 -3.12 -4.10
CA CYS A 19 6.18 -3.77 -4.77
C CYS A 19 7.43 -3.82 -3.88
N GLU A 20 7.77 -2.73 -3.20
CA GLU A 20 8.89 -2.69 -2.24
C GLU A 20 8.69 -3.70 -1.09
N VAL A 21 7.49 -3.74 -0.48
CA VAL A 21 7.19 -4.64 0.64
C VAL A 21 7.19 -6.12 0.22
N LEU A 22 6.72 -6.40 -1.00
CA LEU A 22 6.56 -7.77 -1.50
C LEU A 22 7.75 -8.25 -2.35
N ASP A 23 8.77 -7.43 -2.54
CA ASP A 23 9.92 -7.69 -3.41
C ASP A 23 9.50 -8.03 -4.86
N ILE A 24 8.53 -7.29 -5.38
CA ILE A 24 8.04 -7.40 -6.76
C ILE A 24 8.83 -6.42 -7.62
N ARG A 25 9.57 -6.93 -8.60
CA ARG A 25 10.42 -6.11 -9.50
C ARG A 25 9.60 -5.38 -10.55
N ASP A 26 8.62 -6.05 -11.14
CA ASP A 26 7.74 -5.47 -12.15
C ASP A 26 6.27 -5.77 -11.81
N ILE A 27 5.47 -4.72 -11.66
CA ILE A 27 4.04 -4.83 -11.38
C ILE A 27 3.28 -5.57 -12.51
N ASN A 28 3.78 -5.56 -13.74
CA ASN A 28 3.20 -6.27 -14.88
C ASN A 28 3.34 -7.79 -14.75
N GLU A 29 4.27 -8.27 -13.93
CA GLU A 29 4.40 -9.70 -13.58
C GLU A 29 3.34 -10.12 -12.56
N GLN A 30 2.80 -9.17 -11.78
CA GLN A 30 1.75 -9.40 -10.79
C GLN A 30 0.35 -9.51 -11.45
N ARG A 31 0.19 -10.48 -12.35
CA ARG A 31 -1.09 -10.76 -13.04
C ARG A 31 -2.07 -11.56 -12.19
N LYS A 32 -1.57 -12.25 -11.16
CA LYS A 32 -2.38 -13.04 -10.23
C LYS A 32 -2.72 -12.21 -8.99
N PRO A 33 -3.87 -12.48 -8.33
CA PRO A 33 -4.15 -11.93 -7.01
C PRO A 33 -3.03 -12.27 -6.01
N LEU A 34 -2.86 -11.43 -4.99
CA LEU A 34 -1.93 -11.70 -3.90
C LEU A 34 -2.28 -13.02 -3.21
N THR A 35 -1.25 -13.82 -2.91
CA THR A 35 -1.39 -14.96 -1.99
C THR A 35 -1.76 -14.48 -0.59
N ASP A 36 -2.26 -15.38 0.25
CA ASP A 36 -2.63 -15.05 1.64
C ASP A 36 -1.44 -14.45 2.41
N SER A 37 -0.28 -15.09 2.30
CA SER A 37 0.97 -14.66 2.91
C SER A 37 1.40 -13.27 2.45
N GLN A 38 1.35 -12.99 1.14
CA GLN A 38 1.69 -11.66 0.60
C GLN A 38 0.71 -10.60 1.12
N ARG A 39 -0.59 -10.90 1.09
CA ARG A 39 -1.61 -9.96 1.59
C ARG A 39 -1.43 -9.66 3.07
N VAL A 40 -1.17 -10.68 3.90
CA VAL A 40 -0.90 -10.50 5.33
C VAL A 40 0.37 -9.67 5.55
N LYS A 41 1.45 -9.95 4.81
CA LYS A 41 2.69 -9.16 4.87
C LYS A 41 2.42 -7.69 4.53
N PHE A 42 1.77 -7.43 3.41
CA PHE A 42 1.42 -6.08 2.99
C PHE A 42 0.50 -5.36 3.99
N THR A 43 -0.48 -6.08 4.54
CA THR A 43 -1.42 -5.51 5.52
C THR A 43 -0.70 -5.03 6.77
N LYS A 44 0.30 -5.77 7.25
CA LYS A 44 1.11 -5.36 8.42
C LYS A 44 1.84 -4.05 8.18
N GLU A 45 2.40 -3.88 6.99
CA GLU A 45 3.19 -2.68 6.65
C GLU A 45 2.32 -1.45 6.36
N ILE A 46 1.14 -1.62 5.73
CA ILE A 46 0.31 -0.48 5.32
C ILE A 46 -0.72 -0.05 6.37
N LYS A 47 -1.12 -0.94 7.28
CA LYS A 47 -2.18 -0.64 8.27
C LYS A 47 -1.73 0.50 9.19
N GLY A 48 -2.60 1.48 9.37
CA GLY A 48 -2.34 2.64 10.22
C GLY A 48 -1.64 3.79 9.51
N LEU A 49 -1.14 3.61 8.28
CA LEU A 49 -0.60 4.70 7.47
C LEU A 49 -1.70 5.63 6.96
N LYS A 50 -1.37 6.92 6.82
CA LYS A 50 -2.22 7.90 6.15
C LYS A 50 -1.99 7.82 4.64
N ILE A 51 -3.07 7.69 3.89
CA ILE A 51 -3.05 7.69 2.42
C ILE A 51 -3.92 8.83 1.90
N GLU A 52 -3.73 9.19 0.64
CA GLU A 52 -4.59 10.10 -0.09
C GLU A 52 -5.06 9.49 -1.40
N ILE A 53 -6.29 9.82 -1.79
CA ILE A 53 -6.80 9.40 -3.09
C ILE A 53 -6.24 10.32 -4.18
N THR A 54 -5.97 9.74 -5.35
CA THR A 54 -5.47 10.46 -6.53
C THR A 54 -6.36 10.27 -7.77
N HIS A 55 -7.44 9.49 -7.65
CA HIS A 55 -8.31 9.14 -8.79
C HIS A 55 -9.48 10.12 -9.01
N CYS A 56 -9.76 11.03 -8.09
CA CYS A 56 -10.87 12.00 -8.20
C CYS A 56 -10.41 13.41 -8.58
N GLY A 57 -9.55 13.52 -9.60
CA GLY A 57 -9.08 14.82 -10.12
C GLY A 57 -8.53 15.74 -9.02
N ALA A 58 -9.14 16.92 -8.84
CA ALA A 58 -8.74 17.90 -7.84
C ALA A 58 -9.07 17.49 -6.38
N MET A 59 -9.95 16.50 -6.17
CA MET A 59 -10.33 16.06 -4.83
C MET A 59 -9.28 15.13 -4.22
N ARG A 60 -8.56 15.63 -3.21
CA ARG A 60 -7.49 14.88 -2.51
C ARG A 60 -7.87 14.55 -1.07
N ARG A 61 -8.81 13.62 -0.89
CA ARG A 61 -9.24 13.17 0.44
C ARG A 61 -8.19 12.25 1.06
N LYS A 62 -7.92 12.46 2.36
CA LYS A 62 -6.98 11.64 3.14
C LYS A 62 -7.73 10.66 4.02
N TYR A 63 -7.17 9.45 4.16
CA TYR A 63 -7.72 8.37 4.99
C TYR A 63 -6.60 7.71 5.78
N ARG A 64 -6.97 6.99 6.85
CA ARG A 64 -6.07 6.08 7.55
C ARG A 64 -6.43 4.65 7.19
N VAL A 65 -5.47 3.87 6.73
CA VAL A 65 -5.72 2.48 6.31
C VAL A 65 -6.07 1.63 7.52
N CYS A 66 -7.24 0.97 7.49
CA CYS A 66 -7.69 0.08 8.56
C CYS A 66 -7.42 -1.40 8.26
N ASN A 67 -7.48 -1.80 6.98
CA ASN A 67 -7.29 -3.18 6.53
C ASN A 67 -7.05 -3.26 5.01
N VAL A 68 -6.71 -4.46 4.53
CA VAL A 68 -6.65 -4.80 3.10
C VAL A 68 -7.69 -5.90 2.82
N THR A 69 -8.47 -5.74 1.75
CA THR A 69 -9.53 -6.71 1.40
C THR A 69 -8.95 -8.03 0.91
N ARG A 70 -9.64 -9.15 1.18
CA ARG A 70 -9.23 -10.48 0.71
C ARG A 70 -9.57 -10.72 -0.76
N ARG A 71 -10.72 -10.23 -1.21
CA ARG A 71 -11.18 -10.38 -2.61
C ARG A 71 -10.62 -9.23 -3.47
N PRO A 72 -10.28 -9.50 -4.74
CA PRO A 72 -9.82 -8.47 -5.67
C PRO A 72 -10.89 -7.41 -5.91
N ALA A 73 -10.49 -6.21 -6.34
CA ALA A 73 -11.39 -5.07 -6.53
C ALA A 73 -12.59 -5.38 -7.45
N GLN A 74 -12.39 -6.18 -8.49
CA GLN A 74 -13.46 -6.60 -9.43
C GLN A 74 -14.57 -7.45 -8.77
N MET A 75 -14.31 -8.04 -7.59
CA MET A 75 -15.27 -8.83 -6.82
C MET A 75 -15.81 -8.07 -5.60
N GLN A 76 -15.57 -6.75 -5.53
CA GLN A 76 -16.08 -5.83 -4.52
C GLN A 76 -17.22 -5.02 -5.16
N SER A 77 -18.38 -5.64 -5.34
CA SER A 77 -19.57 -5.02 -5.94
C SER A 77 -20.82 -5.64 -5.36
#